data_AF-A0A968JQ20-F1
#
_entry.id   AF-A0A968JQ20-F1
#
_cell.length_a   1.000
_cell.length_b   1.000
_cell.length_c   1.000
_cell.angle_alpha   90.00
_cell.angle_beta   90.00
_cell.angle_gamma   90.00
#
_symmetry.space_group_name_H-M   'P 1'
#
loop_
_entity.id
_entity.type
_entity.pdbx_description
1 polymer ?
#
loop_
_entity_poly.entity_id
_entity_poly.type
_entity_poly.pdbx_seq_one_letter_code
_entity_poly.pdbx_strand_id
1 'polypeptide(L)'
;MYSGTGNSEFHQKVFLLPAYDEFLIGYKNRSAVISKNINAKIISINGLFRPVILVNGQVAGIWKRTIKGNTCTFETELFFPMEEFMNESIQGESKRYGDFLGKVVR
;
A
#
# COMPACT_ATOMS: atom_id res chain seq x y z
N MET A 1 -8.69 -36.87 -3.96
CA MET A 1 -9.73 -35.82 -4.03
C MET A 1 -9.73 -35.15 -2.67
N TYR A 2 -9.20 -33.93 -2.55
CA TYR A 2 -9.29 -33.16 -1.30
C TYR A 2 -10.38 -32.11 -1.49
N SER A 3 -11.58 -32.44 -1.04
CA SER A 3 -12.68 -31.48 -0.91
C SER A 3 -12.47 -30.70 0.39
N GLY A 4 -11.65 -29.66 0.31
CA GLY A 4 -11.53 -28.67 1.38
C GLY A 4 -12.55 -27.55 1.15
N THR A 5 -13.77 -27.72 1.63
CA THR A 5 -14.71 -26.61 1.87
C THR A 5 -14.25 -25.84 3.11
N GLY A 6 -13.13 -25.14 2.99
CA GLY A 6 -12.78 -24.05 3.89
C GLY A 6 -13.22 -22.78 3.19
N ASN A 7 -14.35 -22.22 3.59
CA ASN A 7 -14.71 -20.85 3.19
C ASN A 7 -13.74 -19.92 3.94
N SER A 8 -12.48 -19.85 3.49
CA SER A 8 -11.55 -18.85 3.97
C SER A 8 -12.06 -17.54 3.41
N GLU A 9 -12.69 -16.71 4.25
CA GLU A 9 -12.90 -15.30 3.93
C GLU A 9 -11.53 -14.73 3.57
N PHE A 10 -11.28 -14.56 2.27
CA PHE A 10 -10.11 -13.87 1.76
C PHE A 10 -10.25 -12.40 2.16
N HIS A 11 -9.85 -12.12 3.41
CA HIS A 11 -9.71 -10.76 3.89
C HIS A 11 -8.62 -10.10 3.05
N GLN A 12 -9.05 -9.12 2.25
CA GLN A 12 -8.16 -8.34 1.42
C GLN A 12 -7.18 -7.61 2.34
N LYS A 13 -5.89 -7.98 2.28
CA LYS A 13 -4.86 -7.37 3.12
C LYS A 13 -4.32 -6.13 2.44
N VAL A 14 -4.35 -5.01 3.16
CA VAL A 14 -3.78 -3.74 2.73
C VAL A 14 -2.52 -3.44 3.52
N PHE A 15 -1.49 -2.91 2.85
CA PHE A 15 -0.28 -2.41 3.49
C PHE A 15 0.11 -1.04 2.91
N LEU A 16 0.55 -0.14 3.79
CA LEU A 16 1.21 1.12 3.40
C LEU A 16 2.73 0.93 3.45
N LEU A 17 3.32 0.52 2.33
CA LEU A 17 4.77 0.30 2.26
C LEU A 17 5.49 1.64 2.03
N PRO A 18 6.53 1.95 2.82
CA PRO A 18 7.33 3.15 2.62
C PRO A 18 8.11 3.09 1.30
N ALA A 19 8.66 4.23 0.89
CA ALA A 19 9.65 4.26 -0.18
C ALA A 19 10.82 3.33 0.15
N TYR A 20 11.34 2.64 -0.86
CA TYR A 20 12.47 1.71 -0.77
C TYR A 20 12.25 0.46 0.10
N ASP A 21 10.99 0.07 0.33
CA ASP A 21 10.69 -1.20 0.98
C ASP A 21 11.25 -2.40 0.19
N GLU A 22 11.84 -3.37 0.91
CA GLU A 22 12.50 -4.56 0.37
C GLU A 22 11.59 -5.39 -0.52
N PHE A 23 10.28 -5.40 -0.24
CA PHE A 23 9.28 -6.04 -1.07
C PHE A 23 9.34 -5.57 -2.53
N LEU A 24 9.63 -4.28 -2.75
CA LEU A 24 9.80 -3.71 -4.08
C LEU A 24 11.26 -3.71 -4.53
N ILE A 25 12.21 -3.29 -3.70
CA ILE A 25 13.58 -3.06 -4.18
C ILE A 25 14.40 -4.35 -4.32
N GLY A 26 14.04 -5.41 -3.59
CA GLY A 26 14.79 -6.67 -3.55
C GLY A 26 14.77 -7.49 -4.83
N TYR A 27 13.82 -7.22 -5.74
CA TYR A 27 13.68 -7.96 -6.98
C TYR A 27 14.08 -7.12 -8.20
N LYS A 28 14.94 -7.69 -9.06
CA LYS A 28 15.29 -7.09 -10.36
C LYS A 28 14.08 -6.97 -11.27
N ASN A 29 13.22 -7.99 -11.30
CA ASN A 29 11.96 -8.00 -12.02
C ASN A 29 10.79 -7.87 -11.04
N ARG A 30 9.95 -6.86 -11.27
CA ARG A 30 8.80 -6.50 -10.40
C ARG A 30 7.45 -6.69 -11.08
N SER A 31 7.42 -7.32 -12.26
CA SER A 31 6.18 -7.47 -13.04
C SER A 31 5.09 -8.30 -12.34
N ALA A 32 5.47 -9.07 -11.33
CA ALA A 32 4.54 -9.85 -10.51
C ALA A 32 3.73 -9.00 -9.52
N VAL A 33 4.20 -7.78 -9.20
CA VAL A 33 3.61 -6.90 -8.17
C VAL A 33 3.27 -5.52 -8.72
N ILE A 34 3.95 -5.08 -9.78
CA ILE A 34 3.75 -3.81 -10.48
C ILE A 34 3.37 -4.11 -11.93
N SER A 35 2.17 -3.74 -12.32
CA SER A 35 1.77 -3.83 -13.73
C SER A 35 2.54 -2.82 -14.59
N LYS A 36 2.80 -3.16 -15.86
CA LYS A 36 3.62 -2.32 -16.76
C LYS A 36 3.08 -0.88 -16.89
N ASN A 37 1.77 -0.71 -16.85
CA ASN A 37 1.11 0.58 -17.10
C ASN A 37 1.26 1.57 -15.94
N ILE A 38 1.57 1.09 -14.73
CA ILE A 38 1.71 1.95 -13.53
C ILE A 38 3.16 2.10 -13.06
N ASN A 39 4.12 1.40 -13.68
CA ASN A 39 5.51 1.41 -13.24
C ASN A 39 6.11 2.83 -13.16
N ALA A 40 5.87 3.66 -14.16
CA ALA A 40 6.36 5.05 -14.19
C ALA A 40 5.73 5.95 -13.10
N LYS A 41 4.58 5.56 -12.54
CA LYS A 41 3.97 6.25 -11.39
C LYS A 41 4.65 5.89 -10.08
N ILE A 42 5.20 4.68 -9.96
CA ILE A 42 5.78 4.14 -8.73
C ILE A 42 7.29 4.38 -8.66
N ILE A 43 7.98 4.19 -9.79
CA ILE A 43 9.42 4.37 -9.95
C ILE A 43 9.62 5.52 -10.93
N SER A 44 10.20 6.61 -10.45
CA SER A 44 10.52 7.75 -11.32
C SER A 44 11.65 7.42 -12.31
N ILE A 45 11.82 8.28 -13.30
CA ILE A 45 12.89 8.15 -14.30
C ILE A 45 14.31 8.17 -13.69
N ASN A 46 14.49 8.83 -12.54
CA ASN A 46 15.75 8.86 -11.80
C ASN A 46 15.87 7.75 -10.73
N GLY A 47 14.98 6.76 -10.72
CA GLY A 47 15.06 5.58 -9.84
C GLY A 47 14.54 5.80 -8.41
N LEU A 48 13.83 6.90 -8.14
CA LEU A 48 13.16 7.13 -6.86
C LEU A 48 11.91 6.26 -6.77
N PHE A 49 11.84 5.45 -5.71
CA PHE A 49 10.66 4.65 -5.36
C PHE A 49 9.69 5.50 -4.54
N ARG A 50 8.43 5.56 -4.96
CA ARG A 50 7.35 6.15 -4.14
C ARG A 50 6.86 5.16 -3.09
N PRO A 51 6.34 5.64 -1.95
CA PRO A 51 5.58 4.79 -1.04
C PRO A 51 4.34 4.23 -1.75
N VAL A 52 4.05 2.94 -1.57
CA VAL A 52 2.98 2.24 -2.29
C VAL A 52 1.91 1.71 -1.35
N ILE A 53 0.69 1.62 -1.87
CA ILE A 53 -0.44 0.92 -1.27
C ILE A 53 -0.46 -0.46 -1.91
N LEU A 54 -0.27 -1.50 -1.10
CA LEU A 54 -0.31 -2.90 -1.52
C LEU A 54 -1.66 -3.49 -1.13
N VAL A 55 -2.34 -4.14 -2.08
CA VAL A 55 -3.58 -4.90 -1.83
C VAL A 55 -3.33 -6.32 -2.31
N ASN A 56 -3.37 -7.30 -1.39
CA ASN A 56 -3.12 -8.71 -1.70
C ASN A 56 -1.83 -8.96 -2.51
N GLY A 57 -0.75 -8.25 -2.19
CA GLY A 57 0.52 -8.40 -2.89
C GLY A 57 0.62 -7.67 -4.23
N GLN A 58 -0.42 -6.94 -4.65
CA GLN A 58 -0.40 -6.12 -5.86
C GLN A 58 -0.36 -4.64 -5.51
N VAL A 59 0.42 -3.85 -6.25
CA VAL A 59 0.42 -2.40 -6.06
C VAL A 59 -0.88 -1.81 -6.60
N ALA A 60 -1.68 -1.25 -5.70
CA ALA A 60 -2.98 -0.65 -6.01
C ALA A 60 -2.92 0.88 -6.06
N GLY A 61 -1.86 1.50 -5.53
CA GLY A 61 -1.74 2.95 -5.49
C GLY A 61 -0.45 3.44 -4.87
N ILE A 62 -0.36 4.75 -4.68
CA ILE A 62 0.70 5.43 -3.94
C ILE A 62 0.12 6.19 -2.77
N TRP A 63 0.94 6.45 -1.78
CA TRP A 63 0.57 7.30 -0.65
C TRP A 63 1.69 8.26 -0.29
N LYS A 64 1.30 9.29 0.45
CA LYS A 64 2.20 10.28 1.05
C LYS A 64 1.71 10.58 2.45
N ARG A 65 2.66 10.79 3.37
CA ARG A 65 2.35 11.35 4.70
C ARG A 65 2.87 12.77 4.82
N THR A 66 2.17 13.56 5.61
CA THR A 66 2.62 14.87 6.08
C THR A 66 2.53 14.91 7.60
N ILE A 67 3.65 15.20 8.27
CA ILE A 67 3.72 15.32 9.73
C ILE A 67 3.72 16.80 10.11
N LYS A 68 2.82 17.22 10.99
CA LYS A 68 2.77 18.57 11.57
C LYS A 68 2.53 18.47 13.08
N GLY A 69 3.53 18.85 13.87
CA GLY A 69 3.47 18.81 15.34
C GLY A 69 3.16 17.41 15.86
N ASN A 70 1.97 17.25 16.48
CA ASN A 70 1.51 15.96 16.99
C ASN A 70 0.61 15.17 16.02
N THR A 71 0.49 15.63 14.78
CA THR A 71 -0.45 15.05 13.81
C THR A 71 0.25 14.53 12.57
N CYS A 72 -0.33 13.50 11.96
CA CYS A 72 0.09 12.93 10.69
C CYS A 72 -1.13 12.80 9.77
N THR A 73 -1.06 13.34 8.56
CA THR A 73 -2.10 13.19 7.55
C THR A 73 -1.60 12.28 6.43
N PHE A 74 -2.51 11.53 5.81
CA PHE A 74 -2.21 10.64 4.70
C PHE A 74 -2.98 11.06 3.45
N GLU A 75 -2.27 11.12 2.34
CA GLU A 75 -2.83 11.36 1.02
C GLU A 75 -2.62 10.09 0.20
N THR A 76 -3.67 9.60 -0.47
CA THR A 76 -3.63 8.35 -1.25
C THR A 76 -4.11 8.59 -2.68
N GLU A 77 -3.40 8.02 -3.65
CA GLU A 77 -3.82 7.94 -5.05
C GLU A 77 -3.91 6.46 -5.44
N LEU A 78 -5.13 5.96 -5.68
CA LEU A 78 -5.33 4.62 -6.21
C LEU A 78 -5.31 4.61 -7.74
N PHE A 79 -4.80 3.52 -8.30
CA PHE A 79 -4.73 3.30 -9.75
C PHE A 79 -5.94 2.52 -10.29
N PHE A 80 -6.78 2.01 -9.40
CA PHE A 80 -7.99 1.23 -9.72
C PHE A 80 -9.17 1.76 -8.89
N PRO A 81 -10.43 1.53 -9.33
CA PRO A 81 -11.61 1.93 -8.58
C PRO A 81 -11.60 1.42 -7.15
N MET A 82 -12.03 2.27 -6.23
CA MET A 82 -12.02 1.96 -4.81
C MET A 82 -13.28 1.19 -4.41
N GLU A 83 -13.09 -0.01 -3.87
CA GLU A 83 -14.12 -0.71 -3.11
C GLU A 83 -14.14 -0.20 -1.67
N GLU A 84 -15.31 -0.15 -1.06
CA GLU A 84 -15.53 0.45 0.26
C GLU A 84 -14.65 -0.19 1.36
N PHE A 85 -14.44 -1.51 1.29
CA PHE A 85 -13.57 -2.24 2.22
C PHE A 85 -12.10 -1.77 2.17
N MET A 86 -11.63 -1.27 1.03
CA MET A 86 -10.24 -0.80 0.88
C MET A 86 -10.03 0.50 1.66
N ASN A 87 -11.05 1.37 1.74
CA ASN A 87 -10.96 2.60 2.52
C ASN A 87 -10.76 2.33 3.99
N GLU A 88 -11.59 1.47 4.59
CA GLU A 88 -11.49 1.11 6.01
C GLU A 88 -10.13 0.49 6.32
N SER A 89 -9.64 -0.38 5.43
CA SER A 89 -8.33 -1.00 5.58
C SER A 89 -7.19 0.02 5.49
N ILE A 90 -7.23 0.95 4.53
CA ILE A 90 -6.25 2.04 4.39
C ILE A 90 -6.26 2.94 5.63
N GLN A 91 -7.43 3.25 6.18
CA GLN A 91 -7.56 4.03 7.41
C GLN A 91 -6.98 3.30 8.62
N GLY A 92 -7.23 2.00 8.74
CA GLY A 92 -6.65 1.15 9.77
C GLY A 92 -5.12 1.12 9.71
N GLU A 93 -4.56 0.94 8.50
CA GLU A 93 -3.11 0.96 8.27
C GLU A 93 -2.50 2.34 8.55
N SER A 94 -3.20 3.41 8.17
CA SER A 94 -2.79 4.79 8.46
C SER A 94 -2.71 5.03 9.97
N LYS A 95 -3.74 4.59 10.72
CA LYS A 95 -3.76 4.67 12.18
C LYS A 95 -2.61 3.89 12.80
N ARG A 96 -2.36 2.65 12.37
CA ARG A 96 -1.24 1.84 12.87
C ARG A 96 0.10 2.54 12.63
N TYR A 97 0.27 3.18 11.47
CA TYR A 97 1.45 3.97 11.17
C TYR A 97 1.57 5.21 12.07
N GLY A 98 0.46 5.90 12.33
CA GLY A 98 0.41 7.02 13.28
C GLY A 98 0.80 6.60 14.71
N ASP A 99 0.25 5.48 15.18
CA ASP A 99 0.55 4.89 16.49
C ASP A 99 2.06 4.56 16.59
N PHE A 100 2.65 3.97 15.55
CA PHE A 100 4.10 3.73 15.46
C PHE A 100 4.92 5.02 15.56
N LEU A 101 4.46 6.12 14.96
CA LEU A 101 5.12 7.43 15.03
C LEU A 101 4.84 8.21 16.33
N GLY A 102 3.92 7.74 17.18
CA GLY A 102 3.41 8.51 18.31
C GLY A 102 2.67 9.78 17.86
N LYS A 103 1.89 9.72 16.76
CA LYS A 103 1.16 10.84 16.18
C LYS A 103 -0.32 10.51 15.99
N VAL A 104 -1.16 11.53 16.17
CA VAL A 104 -2.60 11.42 15.87
C VAL A 104 -2.81 11.50 14.36
N VAL A 105 -3.49 10.51 13.80
CA VAL A 105 -3.89 10.52 12.39
C VAL A 105 -5.10 11.43 12.20
N ARG A 106 -5.04 12.29 11.19
CA ARG A 106 -6.10 13.21 10.79
C ARG A 106 -6.48 13.04 9.34
#